data_AF-A0A6M0CJD1-F1
#
_entry.id   AF-A0A6M0CJD1-F1
#
_cell.length_a   1.000
_cell.length_b   1.000
_cell.length_c   1.000
_cell.angle_alpha   90.00
_cell.angle_beta   90.00
_cell.angle_gamma   90.00
#
_symmetry.space_group_name_H-M   'P 1'
#
loop_
_entity.id
_entity.type
_entity.pdbx_description
1 polymer ?
#
loop_
_entity_poly.entity_id
_entity_poly.type
_entity_poly.pdbx_seq_one_letter_code
_entity_poly.pdbx_strand_id
1 'polypeptide(L)'
;MVKRMRSLTDLLLVDVGGKPQPEKEPLLEQCSHYIIISRTANAVEKWHQFCQPHLTPIAVIHSILEPKLTILNTEPFLEIIAGPWIDKQSAIIPLCLIDALAKHETLS
;
A
#
# COMPACT_ATOMS: atom_id res chain seq x y z
N MET A 1 -16.24 -4.17 10.91
CA MET A 1 -15.22 -3.81 11.92
C MET A 1 -14.52 -2.50 11.54
N VAL A 2 -13.95 -2.42 10.33
CA VAL A 2 -13.32 -1.21 9.77
C VAL A 2 -14.22 0.03 9.84
N LYS A 3 -15.50 -0.05 9.46
CA LYS A 3 -16.45 1.09 9.55
C LYS A 3 -16.59 1.73 10.94
N ARG A 4 -16.49 0.96 12.04
CA ARG A 4 -16.57 1.52 13.41
C ARG A 4 -15.27 2.16 13.87
N MET A 5 -14.14 1.75 13.29
CA MET A 5 -12.82 2.26 13.66
C MET A 5 -12.50 3.57 12.98
N ARG A 6 -13.00 3.79 11.75
CA ARG A 6 -12.82 5.04 11.00
C ARG A 6 -13.35 6.30 11.71
N SER A 7 -14.28 6.18 12.65
CA SER A 7 -14.78 7.33 13.42
C SER A 7 -13.91 7.69 14.63
N LEU A 8 -12.83 6.95 14.89
CA LEU A 8 -12.00 7.08 16.09
C LEU A 8 -10.54 7.47 15.78
N THR A 9 -10.13 7.41 14.51
CA THR A 9 -8.75 7.73 14.08
C THR A 9 -8.77 8.38 12.69
N ASP A 10 -7.86 9.33 12.46
CA ASP A 10 -7.71 10.01 11.16
C ASP A 10 -7.14 9.07 10.08
N LEU A 11 -6.39 8.04 10.49
CA LEU A 11 -5.82 7.03 9.62
C LEU A 11 -6.08 5.62 10.19
N LEU A 12 -6.45 4.68 9.29
CA LEU A 12 -6.62 3.27 9.62
C LEU A 12 -5.89 2.42 8.58
N LEU A 13 -4.86 1.69 9.02
CA LEU A 13 -4.15 0.72 8.19
C LEU A 13 -4.77 -0.67 8.38
N VAL A 14 -5.07 -1.34 7.27
CA VAL A 14 -5.60 -2.70 7.24
C VAL A 14 -4.58 -3.59 6.56
N ASP A 15 -3.99 -4.54 7.30
CA ASP A 15 -3.08 -5.52 6.74
C ASP A 15 -3.86 -6.68 6.11
N VAL A 16 -3.54 -6.99 4.84
CA VAL A 16 -4.19 -8.04 4.06
C VAL A 16 -3.12 -8.87 3.35
N GLY A 17 -2.80 -10.02 3.94
CA GLY A 17 -1.87 -11.00 3.36
C GLY A 17 -2.55 -12.08 2.50
N GLY A 18 -1.74 -12.84 1.76
CA GLY A 18 -2.19 -14.00 0.98
C GLY A 18 -2.68 -13.66 -0.44
N LYS A 19 -3.55 -14.50 -1.00
CA LYS A 19 -4.10 -14.31 -2.35
C LYS A 19 -5.30 -13.35 -2.34
N PRO A 20 -5.53 -12.57 -3.42
CA PRO A 20 -6.81 -11.89 -3.62
C PRO A 20 -7.90 -12.95 -3.80
N GLN A 21 -8.93 -12.91 -2.97
CA GLN A 21 -10.02 -13.88 -2.92
C GLN A 21 -11.34 -13.15 -2.69
N PRO A 22 -12.47 -13.64 -3.23
CA PRO A 22 -13.77 -12.97 -3.12
C PRO A 22 -14.20 -12.69 -1.68
N GLU A 23 -13.82 -13.54 -0.72
CA GLU A 23 -14.10 -13.35 0.71
C GLU A 23 -13.54 -12.03 1.28
N LYS A 24 -12.57 -11.42 0.60
CA LYS A 24 -11.94 -10.15 0.97
C LYS A 24 -12.59 -8.93 0.33
N GLU A 25 -13.56 -9.11 -0.57
CA GLU A 25 -14.30 -8.01 -1.23
C GLU A 25 -14.91 -7.01 -0.23
N PRO A 26 -15.47 -7.42 0.92
CA PRO A 26 -15.97 -6.47 1.91
C PRO A 26 -14.92 -5.48 2.43
N LEU A 27 -13.61 -5.80 2.33
CA LEU A 27 -12.54 -4.86 2.69
C LEU A 27 -12.38 -3.76 1.63
N LEU A 28 -12.57 -4.08 0.36
CA LEU A 28 -12.50 -3.11 -0.74
C LEU A 28 -13.56 -2.02 -0.58
N GLU A 29 -14.75 -2.38 -0.11
CA GLU A 29 -15.84 -1.43 0.14
C GLU A 29 -15.62 -0.55 1.38
N GLN A 30 -14.68 -0.92 2.26
CA GLN A 30 -14.45 -0.24 3.53
C GLN A 30 -13.19 0.63 3.53
N CYS A 31 -12.24 0.32 2.66
CA CYS A 31 -11.02 1.08 2.43
C CYS A 31 -11.21 2.11 1.31
N SER A 32 -10.31 3.10 1.23
CA SER A 32 -10.30 4.11 0.17
C SER A 32 -9.08 4.00 -0.74
N HIS A 33 -7.95 3.59 -0.16
CA HIS A 33 -6.67 3.52 -0.83
C HIS A 33 -5.99 2.19 -0.56
N TYR A 34 -4.97 1.86 -1.37
CA TYR A 34 -4.15 0.69 -1.13
C TYR A 34 -2.67 0.91 -1.46
N ILE A 35 -1.84 0.14 -0.78
CA ILE A 35 -0.40 -0.02 -1.02
C ILE A 35 -0.15 -1.51 -1.23
N ILE A 36 0.57 -1.88 -2.28
CA ILE A 36 1.01 -3.26 -2.49
C ILE A 36 2.44 -3.39 -2.02
N ILE A 37 2.72 -4.39 -1.18
CA ILE A 37 4.08 -4.79 -0.82
C ILE A 37 4.28 -6.22 -1.32
N SER A 38 5.23 -6.45 -2.22
CA SER A 38 5.44 -7.77 -2.80
C SER A 38 6.88 -7.99 -3.24
N ARG A 39 7.38 -9.21 -3.09
CA ARG A 39 8.65 -9.66 -3.69
C ARG A 39 8.49 -10.14 -5.13
N THR A 40 7.25 -10.25 -5.62
CA THR A 40 6.92 -10.92 -6.87
C THR A 40 5.99 -10.08 -7.73
N ALA A 41 6.43 -9.73 -8.94
CA ALA A 41 5.66 -8.91 -9.88
C ALA A 41 4.29 -9.51 -10.25
N ASN A 42 4.20 -10.84 -10.41
CA ASN A 42 2.92 -11.51 -10.71
C ASN A 42 1.86 -11.29 -9.61
N ALA A 43 2.28 -11.21 -8.35
CA ALA A 43 1.36 -10.94 -7.26
C ALA A 43 0.87 -9.48 -7.27
N VAL A 44 1.70 -8.53 -7.70
CA VAL A 44 1.34 -7.11 -7.84
C VAL A 44 0.17 -6.94 -8.79
N GLU A 45 0.27 -7.53 -9.99
CA GLU A 45 -0.79 -7.44 -11.01
C GLU A 45 -2.14 -7.97 -10.49
N LYS A 46 -2.13 -9.13 -9.83
CA LYS A 46 -3.34 -9.73 -9.26
C LYS A 46 -3.99 -8.84 -8.19
N TRP A 47 -3.19 -8.14 -7.39
CA TRP A 47 -3.69 -7.21 -6.40
C TRP A 47 -4.22 -5.92 -7.03
N HIS A 48 -3.60 -5.41 -8.10
CA HIS A 48 -4.18 -4.29 -8.87
C HIS A 48 -5.57 -4.65 -9.39
N GLN A 49 -5.70 -5.81 -10.05
CA GLN A 49 -6.98 -6.27 -10.60
C GLN A 49 -8.05 -6.47 -9.53
N PHE A 50 -7.65 -6.91 -8.33
CA PHE A 50 -8.58 -7.10 -7.22
C PHE A 50 -9.03 -5.77 -6.61
N CYS A 51 -8.12 -4.81 -6.44
CA CYS A 51 -8.42 -3.53 -5.78
C CYS A 51 -9.13 -2.54 -6.71
N GLN A 52 -8.81 -2.55 -8.00
CA GLN A 52 -9.39 -1.63 -8.97
C GLN A 52 -10.77 -2.10 -9.46
N PRO A 53 -11.68 -1.18 -9.81
CA PRO A 53 -11.56 0.29 -9.73
C PRO A 53 -11.91 0.86 -8.35
N HIS A 54 -12.18 0.03 -7.34
CA HIS A 54 -12.78 0.44 -6.07
C HIS A 54 -11.85 1.24 -5.16
N LEU A 55 -10.56 0.94 -5.16
CA LEU A 55 -9.55 1.59 -4.33
C LEU A 55 -8.56 2.38 -5.19
N THR A 56 -8.09 3.51 -4.66
CA THR A 56 -7.05 4.32 -5.30
C THR A 56 -5.65 3.79 -4.96
N PRO A 57 -4.79 3.49 -5.96
CA PRO A 57 -3.42 3.08 -5.68
C PRO A 57 -2.60 4.26 -5.16
N ILE A 58 -1.91 4.07 -4.03
CA ILE A 58 -0.91 5.04 -3.53
C ILE A 58 0.48 4.59 -3.96
N ALA A 59 0.82 3.33 -3.70
CA ALA A 59 2.16 2.84 -3.98
C ALA A 59 2.25 1.32 -4.22
N VAL A 60 3.28 0.92 -4.96
CA VAL A 60 3.80 -0.44 -5.08
C VAL A 60 5.23 -0.47 -4.55
N ILE A 61 5.48 -1.35 -3.59
CA ILE A 61 6.77 -1.54 -2.95
C ILE A 61 7.26 -2.95 -3.29
N HIS A 62 8.24 -3.02 -4.20
CA HIS A 62 8.96 -4.24 -4.53
C HIS A 62 9.96 -4.52 -3.41
N SER A 63 9.59 -5.42 -2.50
CA SER A 63 10.41 -5.73 -1.34
C SER A 63 11.60 -6.61 -1.70
N ILE A 64 12.79 -6.24 -1.21
CA ILE A 64 14.02 -7.02 -1.41
C ILE A 64 14.78 -7.23 -0.09
N LEU A 65 15.76 -8.13 -0.08
CA LEU A 65 16.54 -8.45 1.12
C LEU A 65 17.86 -7.67 1.19
N GLU A 66 18.29 -7.09 0.08
CA GLU A 66 19.49 -6.26 -0.02
C GLU A 66 19.17 -4.80 0.34
N PRO A 67 20.00 -4.12 1.15
CA PRO A 67 19.82 -2.70 1.45
C PRO A 67 19.75 -1.84 0.19
N LYS A 68 18.53 -1.44 -0.19
CA LYS A 68 18.28 -0.63 -1.39
C LYS A 68 17.05 0.24 -1.19
N LEU A 69 17.11 1.41 -1.80
CA LEU A 69 15.97 2.30 -2.01
C LEU A 69 16.07 2.88 -3.41
N THR A 70 15.12 2.58 -4.27
CA THR A 70 15.10 3.08 -5.66
C THR A 70 13.68 3.42 -6.04
N ILE A 71 13.46 4.65 -6.49
CA ILE A 71 12.20 5.10 -7.05
C ILE A 71 12.20 4.73 -8.53
N LEU A 72 11.22 3.94 -8.96
CA LEU A 72 11.05 3.54 -10.36
C LEU A 72 10.14 4.51 -11.09
N ASN A 73 9.05 4.92 -10.43
CA ASN A 73 8.03 5.78 -11.01
C ASN A 73 7.26 6.53 -9.91
N THR A 74 6.62 7.64 -10.26
CA THR A 74 5.76 8.42 -9.36
C THR A 74 4.32 8.58 -9.87
N GLU A 75 4.05 8.24 -11.13
CA GLU A 75 2.73 8.43 -11.77
C GLU A 75 2.34 7.20 -12.59
N PRO A 76 1.12 6.65 -12.49
CA PRO A 76 -0.04 7.21 -11.77
C PRO A 76 -0.04 6.89 -10.27
N PHE A 77 0.93 6.11 -9.79
CA PHE A 77 1.16 5.81 -8.38
C PHE A 77 2.67 5.67 -8.15
N LEU A 78 3.09 5.75 -6.88
CA LEU A 78 4.49 5.60 -6.53
C LEU A 78 4.94 4.14 -6.67
N GLU A 79 6.01 3.88 -7.42
CA GLU A 79 6.58 2.54 -7.54
C GLU A 79 8.04 2.56 -7.07
N ILE A 80 8.37 1.74 -6.07
CA ILE A 80 9.70 1.69 -5.47
C ILE A 80 10.21 0.27 -5.30
N ILE A 81 11.53 0.12 -5.34
CA ILE A 81 12.24 -1.05 -4.82
C ILE A 81 12.83 -0.64 -3.47
N ALA A 82 12.45 -1.34 -2.41
CA ALA A 82 12.91 -1.02 -1.06
C ALA A 82 13.11 -2.27 -0.20
N GLY A 83 14.11 -2.24 0.67
CA GLY A 83 14.28 -3.26 1.70
C GLY A 83 15.73 -3.45 2.13
N PRO A 84 15.97 -4.32 3.12
CA PRO A 84 14.97 -4.84 4.03
C PRO A 84 14.55 -3.75 5.04
N TRP A 85 13.26 -3.68 5.40
CA TRP A 85 12.80 -2.93 6.57
C TRP A 85 12.67 -3.90 7.74
N ILE A 86 13.58 -3.74 8.71
CA ILE A 86 13.72 -4.66 9.84
C ILE A 86 13.08 -4.02 11.07
N ASP A 87 12.26 -4.79 11.77
CA ASP A 87 11.63 -4.36 13.01
C ASP A 87 12.68 -3.80 13.99
N LYS A 88 12.35 -2.70 14.66
CA LYS A 88 13.19 -1.95 15.62
C LYS A 88 14.47 -1.34 15.04
N GLN A 89 14.68 -1.38 13.72
CA GLN A 89 15.74 -0.61 13.06
C GLN A 89 15.15 0.64 12.41
N SER A 90 15.90 1.74 12.48
CA SER A 90 15.50 2.97 11.80
C SER A 90 15.57 2.75 10.28
N ALA A 91 14.41 2.58 9.65
CA ALA A 91 14.29 2.48 8.21
C ALA A 91 14.30 3.89 7.60
N ILE A 92 15.03 4.07 6.50
CA ILE A 92 14.90 5.27 5.68
C ILE A 92 13.62 5.12 4.87
N ILE A 93 12.58 5.86 5.27
CA ILE A 93 11.35 5.99 4.51
C ILE A 93 11.55 7.12 3.49
N PRO A 94 11.36 6.88 2.18
CA PRO A 94 11.51 7.93 1.19
C PRO A 94 10.44 9.02 1.39
N LEU A 95 10.85 10.29 1.34
CA LEU A 95 9.92 11.43 1.46
C LEU A 95 8.80 11.38 0.42
N CYS A 96 9.06 10.90 -0.79
CA CYS A 96 8.02 10.77 -1.81
C CYS A 96 6.89 9.79 -1.43
N LEU A 97 7.14 8.80 -0.55
CA LEU A 97 6.08 7.94 -0.01
C LEU A 97 5.23 8.69 1.01
N ILE A 98 5.85 9.53 1.84
CA ILE A 98 5.14 10.41 2.77
C ILE A 98 4.30 11.43 1.99
N ASP A 99 4.86 12.04 0.96
CA ASP A 99 4.16 12.99 0.10
C ASP A 99 2.99 12.34 -0.63
N ALA A 100 3.18 11.10 -1.12
CA ALA A 100 2.10 10.33 -1.73
C ALA A 100 0.96 10.10 -0.72
N LEU A 101 1.27 9.65 0.50
CA LEU A 101 0.27 9.47 1.55
C LEU A 101 -0.47 10.78 1.88
N ALA A 102 0.27 11.88 2.07
CA ALA A 102 -0.29 13.18 2.46
C ALA A 102 -1.22 13.77 1.37
N LYS A 103 -0.89 13.58 0.08
CA LYS A 103 -1.78 13.99 -1.03
C LYS A 103 -3.16 13.33 -0.98
N HIS A 104 -3.24 12.15 -0.37
CA HIS A 104 -4.45 11.34 -0.30
C HIS A 104 -5.24 11.52 1.01
N GLU A 105 -4.72 12.28 1.98
CA GLU A 105 -5.43 12.61 3.23
C GLU A 105 -6.51 13.70 3.03
N THR A 106 -6.43 14.50 1.95
CA THR A 106 -7.24 15.72 1.80
C THR A 106 -8.60 15.55 1.09
N LEU A 107 -9.01 14.32 0.77
CA LEU A 107 -10.23 14.04 -0.02
C LEU A 107 -11.29 13.20 0.73
N SER A 108 -11.19 13.08 2.06
CA SER A 108 -12.16 12.33 2.88
C SER A 108 -13.17 13.24 3.56
#